data_AF-A0A0E3PXD9-F1
#
_entry.id   AF-A0A0E3PXD9-F1
#
_cell.length_a   1.000
_cell.length_b   1.000
_cell.length_c   1.000
_cell.angle_alpha   90.00
_cell.angle_beta   90.00
_cell.angle_gamma   90.00
#
_symmetry.space_group_name_H-M   'P 1'
#
loop_
_entity.id
_entity.type
_entity.pdbx_description
1 polymer ?
#
loop_
_entity_poly.entity_id
_entity_poly.type
_entity_poly.pdbx_seq_one_letter_code
_entity_poly.pdbx_strand_id
1 'polypeptide(L)'
;MPRIIITTCGTSLFKSCCWKYGELCKDSLSEMKDEQERMGYESVCNSKLKQALNDGIDLAKEFDPSAWEDLYLRDLPAELASLRAIQLCLEGIKSKPPLGEDDKILNSNPHPRLRKTENEPPLGEDDKIVLLHSDNEEGRYCAMILSNILKDYDLLSDVQICEPWEVKGLDPSDLYQFEKALKHLWKDLISKFDGINEYIFNPTGGYKALSILFGAAAYHFSKVRVFYLHENTSYSEISEIWFDSIGEPSEWLNACTHDIKNPKYKPSRGSPCPF
;
A
#
# COMPACT_ATOMS: atom_id res chain seq x y z
N MET A 1 -2.21 -5.23 21.14
CA MET A 1 -3.57 -4.88 20.70
C MET A 1 -3.67 -5.33 19.27
N PRO A 2 -4.75 -6.02 18.85
CA PRO A 2 -4.89 -6.48 17.47
C PRO A 2 -4.95 -5.29 16.50
N ARG A 3 -4.15 -5.34 15.43
CA ARG A 3 -4.17 -4.37 14.33
C ARG A 3 -4.63 -5.05 13.04
N ILE A 4 -5.31 -4.29 12.20
CA ILE A 4 -5.61 -4.71 10.82
C ILE A 4 -4.78 -3.88 9.86
N ILE A 5 -3.96 -4.55 9.06
CA ILE A 5 -3.13 -3.97 8.02
C ILE A 5 -3.81 -4.21 6.67
N ILE A 6 -4.34 -3.15 6.07
CA ILE A 6 -4.97 -3.22 4.75
C ILE A 6 -3.96 -2.76 3.71
N THR A 7 -3.58 -3.68 2.83
CA THR A 7 -2.64 -3.44 1.73
C THR A 7 -3.39 -3.51 0.42
N THR A 8 -3.33 -2.44 -0.37
CA THR A 8 -3.88 -2.44 -1.73
C THR A 8 -2.95 -3.16 -2.67
N CYS A 9 -3.50 -4.15 -3.36
CA CYS A 9 -2.79 -4.93 -4.36
C CYS A 9 -3.05 -4.32 -5.73
N GLY A 10 -1.97 -3.91 -6.37
CA GLY A 10 -1.96 -3.47 -7.74
C GLY A 10 -1.27 -4.44 -8.66
N THR A 11 -1.01 -3.93 -9.84
CA THR A 11 -0.15 -4.53 -10.84
C THR A 11 1.33 -4.22 -10.59
N SER A 12 1.69 -3.65 -9.43
CA SER A 12 3.08 -3.35 -9.03
C SER A 12 3.92 -4.59 -8.81
N LEU A 13 3.29 -5.76 -8.57
CA LEU A 13 3.93 -7.07 -8.68
C LEU A 13 4.79 -7.18 -9.95
N PHE A 14 4.35 -6.54 -11.04
CA PHE A 14 4.91 -6.67 -12.40
C PHE A 14 6.16 -5.82 -12.63
N LYS A 15 6.62 -5.07 -11.62
CA LYS A 15 7.76 -4.14 -11.71
C LYS A 15 8.94 -4.49 -10.78
N SER A 16 8.93 -5.67 -10.17
CA SER A 16 9.90 -6.08 -9.15
C SER A 16 10.90 -7.12 -9.66
N CYS A 17 12.12 -7.13 -9.10
CA CYS A 17 13.25 -7.94 -9.54
C CYS A 17 13.47 -9.23 -8.72
N CYS A 18 12.47 -9.65 -7.93
CA CYS A 18 12.58 -10.80 -7.03
C CYS A 18 12.16 -12.15 -7.64
N TRP A 19 12.10 -12.26 -8.97
CA TRP A 19 11.57 -13.44 -9.68
C TRP A 19 12.66 -14.24 -10.37
N LYS A 20 12.67 -15.56 -10.18
CA LYS A 20 13.51 -16.51 -10.94
C LYS A 20 12.89 -16.93 -12.27
N TYR A 21 11.61 -16.60 -12.50
CA TYR A 21 10.85 -17.00 -13.67
C TYR A 21 11.30 -16.28 -14.95
N GLY A 22 11.83 -17.05 -15.92
CA GLY A 22 11.99 -16.60 -17.31
C GLY A 22 12.83 -15.33 -17.49
N GLU A 23 13.79 -15.07 -16.59
CA GLU A 23 14.56 -13.84 -16.56
C GLU A 23 13.67 -12.58 -16.45
N LEU A 24 12.49 -12.69 -15.83
CA LEU A 24 11.73 -11.52 -15.37
C LEU A 24 12.65 -10.72 -14.48
N CYS A 25 12.92 -9.51 -14.94
CA CYS A 25 13.58 -8.49 -14.15
C CYS A 25 15.02 -8.78 -13.70
N LYS A 26 15.84 -9.23 -14.66
CA LYS A 26 17.31 -9.27 -14.49
C LYS A 26 17.96 -7.92 -14.24
N ASP A 27 17.38 -6.85 -14.78
CA ASP A 27 17.91 -5.49 -14.67
C ASP A 27 17.02 -4.67 -13.73
N SER A 28 17.64 -3.94 -12.80
CA SER A 28 16.88 -3.06 -11.91
C SER A 28 16.30 -1.91 -12.72
N LEU A 29 14.96 -1.75 -12.69
CA LEU A 29 14.26 -0.61 -13.30
C LEU A 29 14.84 0.75 -12.86
N SER A 30 15.41 0.80 -11.65
CA SER A 30 16.03 1.99 -11.10
C SER A 30 17.32 2.42 -11.80
N GLU A 31 17.97 1.51 -12.54
CA GLU A 31 19.20 1.79 -13.29
C GLU A 31 18.93 2.33 -14.70
N MET A 32 17.68 2.20 -15.18
CA MET A 32 17.24 2.71 -16.48
C MET A 32 16.99 4.22 -16.41
N LYS A 33 17.86 5.00 -17.07
CA LYS A 33 17.76 6.48 -17.10
C LYS A 33 16.81 7.00 -18.18
N ASP A 34 16.50 6.18 -19.18
CA ASP A 34 15.66 6.56 -20.30
C ASP A 34 14.21 6.12 -20.09
N GLU A 35 13.28 7.06 -20.22
CA GLU A 35 11.85 6.81 -20.01
C GLU A 35 11.27 5.84 -21.04
N GLN A 36 11.78 5.87 -22.27
CA GLN A 36 11.30 5.00 -23.35
C GLN A 36 11.77 3.56 -23.16
N GLU A 37 13.02 3.38 -22.71
CA GLU A 37 13.55 2.09 -22.24
C GLU A 37 12.73 1.55 -21.07
N ARG A 38 12.43 2.39 -20.07
CA ARG A 38 11.60 2.03 -18.92
C ARG A 38 10.20 1.56 -19.34
N MET A 39 9.51 2.32 -20.17
CA MET A 39 8.19 1.93 -20.70
C MET A 39 8.23 0.64 -21.52
N GLY A 40 9.28 0.46 -22.34
CA GLY A 40 9.47 -0.75 -23.13
C GLY A 40 9.63 -1.98 -22.24
N TYR A 41 10.43 -1.85 -21.19
CA TYR A 41 10.64 -2.90 -20.21
C TYR A 41 9.36 -3.23 -19.41
N GLU A 42 8.61 -2.22 -18.94
CA GLU A 42 7.33 -2.43 -18.26
C GLU A 42 6.34 -3.20 -19.15
N SER A 43 6.30 -2.89 -20.45
CA SER A 43 5.47 -3.59 -21.43
C SER A 43 5.83 -5.08 -21.56
N VAL A 44 7.13 -5.41 -21.58
CA VAL A 44 7.61 -6.80 -21.62
C VAL A 44 7.21 -7.54 -20.34
N CYS A 45 7.40 -6.94 -19.17
CA CYS A 45 7.06 -7.55 -17.89
C CYS A 45 5.56 -7.83 -17.78
N ASN A 46 4.72 -6.84 -18.15
CA ASN A 46 3.27 -7.01 -18.22
C ASN A 46 2.86 -8.15 -19.17
N SER A 47 3.52 -8.28 -20.32
CA SER A 47 3.23 -9.35 -21.28
C SER A 47 3.58 -10.74 -20.75
N LYS A 48 4.78 -10.90 -20.15
CA LYS A 48 5.21 -12.16 -19.53
C LYS A 48 4.29 -12.58 -18.39
N LEU A 49 3.75 -11.62 -17.65
CA LEU A 49 2.85 -11.93 -16.56
C LEU A 49 1.44 -12.29 -17.05
N LYS A 50 0.91 -11.60 -18.06
CA LYS A 50 -0.33 -12.05 -18.70
C LYS A 50 -0.19 -13.48 -19.22
N GLN A 51 0.98 -13.80 -19.77
CA GLN A 51 1.30 -15.17 -20.12
C GLN A 51 1.31 -16.09 -18.88
N ALA A 52 2.00 -15.75 -17.80
CA ALA A 52 2.01 -16.56 -16.57
C ALA A 52 0.59 -16.81 -16.01
N LEU A 53 -0.26 -15.78 -15.99
CA LEU A 53 -1.66 -15.88 -15.63
C LEU A 53 -2.41 -16.85 -16.55
N ASN A 54 -2.29 -16.68 -17.86
CA ASN A 54 -2.96 -17.53 -18.86
C ASN A 54 -2.48 -18.99 -18.80
N ASP A 55 -1.19 -19.18 -18.52
CA ASP A 55 -0.54 -20.48 -18.42
C ASP A 55 -0.77 -21.13 -17.04
N GLY A 56 -1.43 -20.43 -16.10
CA GLY A 56 -1.74 -20.92 -14.75
C GLY A 56 -0.50 -21.12 -13.89
N ILE A 57 0.55 -20.35 -14.13
CA ILE A 57 1.83 -20.44 -13.43
C ILE A 57 1.70 -19.83 -12.03
N ASP A 58 2.23 -20.52 -11.04
CA ASP A 58 2.26 -20.03 -9.66
C ASP A 58 3.59 -19.29 -9.41
N LEU A 59 3.60 -17.99 -9.67
CA LEU A 59 4.79 -17.15 -9.52
C LEU A 59 5.32 -17.07 -8.08
N ALA A 60 4.51 -17.42 -7.07
CA ALA A 60 4.98 -17.44 -5.69
C ALA A 60 6.13 -18.45 -5.50
N LYS A 61 6.13 -19.55 -6.26
CA LYS A 61 7.20 -20.57 -6.23
C LYS A 61 8.51 -20.09 -6.84
N GLU A 62 8.45 -19.02 -7.62
CA GLU A 62 9.60 -18.42 -8.31
C GLU A 62 10.15 -17.21 -7.54
N PHE A 63 9.57 -16.88 -6.37
CA PHE A 63 10.04 -15.82 -5.50
C PHE A 63 11.41 -16.15 -4.90
N ASP A 64 12.32 -15.17 -4.88
CA ASP A 64 13.61 -15.31 -4.22
C ASP A 64 13.57 -14.76 -2.77
N PRO A 65 13.55 -15.61 -1.74
CA PRO A 65 13.40 -15.16 -0.36
C PRO A 65 14.58 -14.33 0.15
N SER A 66 15.77 -14.41 -0.45
CA SER A 66 16.90 -13.54 -0.06
C SER A 66 16.61 -12.05 -0.31
N ALA A 67 15.71 -11.72 -1.24
CA ALA A 67 15.28 -10.34 -1.47
C ALA A 67 14.58 -9.72 -0.24
N TRP A 68 14.00 -10.56 0.64
CA TRP A 68 13.39 -10.12 1.91
C TRP A 68 14.43 -9.84 3.01
N GLU A 69 15.49 -10.65 3.04
CA GLU A 69 16.53 -10.63 4.09
C GLU A 69 17.57 -9.53 3.88
N ASP A 70 18.04 -9.35 2.65
CA ASP A 70 19.18 -8.47 2.36
C ASP A 70 18.83 -6.97 2.35
N LEU A 71 17.66 -6.59 2.87
CA LEU A 71 17.09 -5.24 2.85
C LEU A 71 17.02 -4.63 1.44
N TYR A 72 17.00 -5.47 0.39
CA TYR A 72 16.79 -5.06 -0.99
C TYR A 72 15.31 -4.78 -1.27
N LEU A 73 14.75 -3.85 -0.51
CA LEU A 73 13.36 -3.40 -0.63
C LEU A 73 13.01 -2.93 -2.05
N ARG A 74 14.01 -2.43 -2.79
CA ARG A 74 13.88 -2.00 -4.20
C ARG A 74 13.61 -3.16 -5.18
N ASP A 75 13.99 -4.38 -4.81
CA ASP A 75 13.85 -5.56 -5.67
C ASP A 75 12.54 -6.29 -5.39
N LEU A 76 11.86 -5.96 -4.29
CA LEU A 76 10.54 -6.48 -3.92
C LEU A 76 9.41 -5.73 -4.65
N PRO A 77 8.24 -6.38 -4.84
CA PRO A 77 6.99 -5.70 -5.18
C PRO A 77 6.70 -4.58 -4.19
N ALA A 78 6.12 -3.47 -4.66
CA ALA A 78 5.80 -2.32 -3.82
C ALA A 78 5.02 -2.71 -2.54
N GLU A 79 4.10 -3.67 -2.66
CA GLU A 79 3.33 -4.25 -1.54
C GLU A 79 4.21 -4.98 -0.52
N LEU A 80 5.13 -5.86 -0.97
CA LEU A 80 6.04 -6.58 -0.07
C LEU A 80 7.10 -5.65 0.53
N ALA A 81 7.66 -4.75 -0.29
CA ALA A 81 8.62 -3.75 0.14
C ALA A 81 8.06 -2.88 1.27
N SER A 82 6.82 -2.38 1.09
CA SER A 82 6.14 -1.57 2.10
C SER A 82 5.76 -2.37 3.33
N LEU A 83 5.29 -3.61 3.21
CA LEU A 83 5.04 -4.47 4.37
C LEU A 83 6.31 -4.73 5.19
N ARG A 84 7.44 -4.99 4.52
CA ARG A 84 8.74 -5.14 5.20
C ARG A 84 9.17 -3.84 5.87
N ALA A 85 9.00 -2.71 5.21
CA ALA A 85 9.33 -1.41 5.79
C ALA A 85 8.44 -1.05 7.00
N ILE A 86 7.15 -1.42 6.96
CA ILE A 86 6.23 -1.31 8.12
C ILE A 86 6.75 -2.17 9.27
N GLN A 87 7.06 -3.45 9.02
CA GLN A 87 7.61 -4.36 10.03
C GLN A 87 8.85 -3.76 10.70
N LEU A 88 9.85 -3.34 9.92
CA LEU A 88 11.09 -2.76 10.43
C LEU A 88 10.85 -1.48 11.24
N CYS A 89 9.92 -0.63 10.77
CA CYS A 89 9.54 0.59 11.47
C CYS A 89 8.95 0.28 12.86
N LEU A 90 8.05 -0.69 12.95
CA LEU A 90 7.41 -1.12 14.20
C LEU A 90 8.36 -1.86 15.15
N GLU A 91 9.35 -2.58 14.61
CA GLU A 91 10.42 -3.21 15.40
C GLU A 91 11.45 -2.19 15.90
N GLY A 92 11.37 -0.93 15.46
CA GLY A 92 12.36 0.11 15.78
C GLY A 92 13.71 -0.09 15.10
N ILE A 93 13.78 -0.95 14.08
CA ILE A 93 14.99 -1.24 13.32
C ILE A 93 15.13 -0.20 12.22
N LYS A 94 16.23 0.58 12.26
CA LYS A 94 16.60 1.41 11.12
C LYS A 94 17.16 0.52 10.02
N SER A 95 16.53 0.53 8.85
CA SER A 95 17.15 0.00 7.64
C SER A 95 18.52 0.66 7.45
N LYS A 96 19.57 -0.16 7.31
CA LYS A 96 20.88 0.39 6.91
C LYS A 96 20.73 0.98 5.50
N PRO A 97 21.23 2.21 5.24
CA PRO A 97 21.29 2.70 3.87
C PRO A 97 22.10 1.70 3.03
N PRO A 98 21.73 1.50 1.76
CA PRO A 98 22.46 0.60 0.88
C PRO A 98 23.94 1.01 0.83
N LEU A 99 24.83 0.04 1.05
CA LEU A 99 26.27 0.21 0.93
C LEU A 99 26.58 0.57 -0.53
N GLY A 100 26.71 1.86 -0.85
CA GLY A 100 27.04 2.27 -2.22
C GLY A 100 26.90 3.75 -2.58
N GLU A 101 26.20 4.58 -1.79
CA GLU A 101 26.19 6.03 -2.05
C GLU A 101 27.27 6.73 -1.24
N ASP A 102 28.33 7.16 -1.93
CA ASP A 102 29.30 8.10 -1.41
C ASP A 102 28.58 9.32 -0.82
N ASP A 103 28.84 9.59 0.46
CA ASP A 103 28.41 10.75 1.25
C ASP A 103 28.85 12.07 0.60
N LYS A 104 28.19 12.48 -0.48
CA LYS A 104 28.31 13.80 -1.06
C LYS A 104 26.93 14.44 -1.23
N ILE A 105 26.59 15.17 -0.17
CA ILE A 105 25.79 16.39 -0.18
C ILE A 105 24.29 16.16 -0.38
N LEU A 106 23.53 16.29 0.72
CA LEU A 106 22.30 17.09 0.74
C LEU A 106 22.02 17.60 2.16
N ASN A 107 22.60 18.77 2.45
CA ASN A 107 22.11 19.68 3.47
C ASN A 107 20.90 20.41 2.84
N SER A 108 19.69 19.87 2.99
CA SER A 108 18.46 20.63 2.71
C SER A 108 17.30 20.11 3.54
N ASN A 109 16.93 20.93 4.53
CA ASN A 109 15.73 20.86 5.38
C ASN A 109 15.54 19.57 6.19
N PRO A 110 15.34 19.66 7.52
CA PRO A 110 14.86 18.51 8.27
C PRO A 110 13.45 18.18 7.75
N HIS A 111 13.34 17.13 6.94
CA HIS A 111 12.07 16.45 6.71
C HIS A 111 11.41 16.17 8.06
N PRO A 112 10.07 16.12 8.16
CA PRO A 112 9.36 15.84 9.40
C PRO A 112 10.00 14.59 9.99
N ARG A 113 10.74 14.75 11.08
CA ARG A 113 11.47 13.63 11.68
C ARG A 113 10.42 12.59 12.01
N LEU A 114 10.57 11.40 11.42
CA LEU A 114 9.87 10.18 11.83
C LEU A 114 9.85 10.20 13.35
N ARG A 115 8.68 10.41 13.95
CA ARG A 115 8.54 10.17 15.38
C ARG A 115 8.89 8.72 15.52
N LYS A 116 9.98 8.42 16.23
CA LYS A 116 10.20 7.05 16.66
C LYS A 116 8.96 6.64 17.44
N THR A 117 8.28 5.60 16.96
CA THR A 117 7.29 4.82 17.67
C THR A 117 8.00 4.04 18.78
N GLU A 118 8.68 4.74 19.70
CA GLU A 118 9.58 4.17 20.72
C GLU A 118 8.86 3.25 21.74
N ASN A 119 7.55 3.06 21.62
CA ASN A 119 6.72 2.25 22.51
C ASN A 119 5.71 1.34 21.79
N GLU A 120 5.80 1.17 20.47
CA GLU A 120 4.88 0.26 19.79
C GLU A 120 5.38 -1.19 19.80
N PRO A 121 4.49 -2.17 19.99
CA PRO A 121 4.86 -3.56 19.84
C PRO A 121 5.14 -3.89 18.37
N PRO A 122 6.12 -4.78 18.09
CA PRO A 122 6.29 -5.42 16.79
C PRO A 122 5.00 -6.06 16.29
N LEU A 123 4.92 -6.34 14.99
CA LEU A 123 3.84 -7.17 14.44
C LEU A 123 3.80 -8.54 15.14
N GLY A 124 2.62 -9.05 15.45
CA GLY A 124 2.44 -10.28 16.24
C GLY A 124 1.14 -11.03 15.99
N GLU A 125 0.90 -12.10 16.75
CA GLU A 125 -0.17 -13.13 16.57
C GLU A 125 -1.60 -12.59 16.41
N ASP A 126 -1.86 -11.43 17.01
CA ASP A 126 -3.18 -10.79 16.98
C ASP A 126 -3.38 -9.87 15.76
N ASP A 127 -2.33 -9.61 14.99
CA ASP A 127 -2.38 -8.74 13.82
C ASP A 127 -2.80 -9.51 12.57
N LYS A 128 -3.49 -8.80 11.66
CA LYS A 128 -3.93 -9.40 10.39
C LYS A 128 -3.56 -8.54 9.20
N ILE A 129 -3.14 -9.20 8.13
CA ILE A 129 -2.96 -8.57 6.82
C ILE A 129 -4.12 -8.93 5.92
N VAL A 130 -4.66 -7.90 5.27
CA VAL A 130 -5.75 -7.99 4.30
C VAL A 130 -5.26 -7.42 2.99
N LEU A 131 -5.15 -8.30 2.00
CA LEU A 131 -4.76 -7.96 0.64
C LEU A 131 -6.01 -7.59 -0.17
N LEU A 132 -6.22 -6.30 -0.40
CA LEU A 132 -7.38 -5.78 -1.10
C LEU A 132 -7.11 -5.65 -2.60
N HIS A 133 -7.98 -6.18 -3.44
CA HIS A 133 -7.83 -6.12 -4.89
C HIS A 133 -9.13 -5.79 -5.62
N SER A 134 -9.01 -5.36 -6.87
CA SER A 134 -10.13 -5.16 -7.79
C SER A 134 -10.74 -6.48 -8.25
N ASP A 135 -11.99 -6.44 -8.67
CA ASP A 135 -12.74 -7.59 -9.17
C ASP A 135 -12.41 -7.96 -10.62
N ASN A 136 -11.12 -8.06 -10.92
CA ASN A 136 -10.60 -8.56 -12.18
C ASN A 136 -9.51 -9.61 -11.99
N GLU A 137 -9.22 -10.34 -13.07
CA GLU A 137 -8.30 -11.48 -13.04
C GLU A 137 -6.87 -11.07 -12.65
N GLU A 138 -6.39 -9.94 -13.16
CA GLU A 138 -5.05 -9.43 -12.86
C GLU A 138 -4.89 -9.10 -11.37
N GLY A 139 -5.84 -8.34 -10.79
CA GLY A 139 -5.83 -7.96 -9.38
C GLY A 139 -5.95 -9.17 -8.45
N ARG A 140 -6.86 -10.11 -8.78
CA ARG A 140 -7.00 -11.37 -8.05
C ARG A 140 -5.71 -12.19 -8.09
N TYR A 141 -5.10 -12.33 -9.26
CA TYR A 141 -3.86 -13.07 -9.43
C TYR A 141 -2.72 -12.46 -8.60
N CYS A 142 -2.52 -11.13 -8.67
CA CYS A 142 -1.53 -10.44 -7.83
C CYS A 142 -1.74 -10.71 -6.34
N ALA A 143 -2.96 -10.53 -5.84
CA ALA A 143 -3.24 -10.70 -4.43
C ALA A 143 -3.06 -12.16 -3.98
N MET A 144 -3.39 -13.13 -4.83
CA MET A 144 -3.12 -14.54 -4.58
C MET A 144 -1.61 -14.83 -4.52
N ILE A 145 -0.81 -14.35 -5.48
CA ILE A 145 0.64 -14.54 -5.47
C ILE A 145 1.27 -13.92 -4.22
N LEU A 146 0.88 -12.69 -3.85
CA LEU A 146 1.35 -12.04 -2.63
C LEU A 146 0.96 -12.82 -1.37
N SER A 147 -0.28 -13.32 -1.28
CA SER A 147 -0.76 -14.13 -0.16
C SER A 147 0.07 -15.41 -0.02
N ASN A 148 0.31 -16.11 -1.13
CA ASN A 148 1.11 -17.32 -1.16
C ASN A 148 2.55 -17.04 -0.74
N ILE A 149 3.19 -15.98 -1.25
CA ILE A 149 4.56 -15.61 -0.85
C ILE A 149 4.64 -15.38 0.68
N LEU A 150 3.72 -14.59 1.23
CA LEU A 150 3.72 -14.29 2.67
C LEU A 150 3.54 -15.56 3.51
N LYS A 151 2.69 -16.49 3.06
CA LYS A 151 2.39 -17.75 3.78
C LYS A 151 3.46 -18.81 3.59
N ASP A 152 3.91 -19.07 2.36
CA ASP A 152 4.79 -20.18 2.00
C ASP A 152 6.23 -19.95 2.50
N TYR A 153 6.67 -18.70 2.56
CA TYR A 153 8.01 -18.34 3.05
C TYR A 153 8.02 -17.79 4.48
N ASP A 154 6.86 -17.78 5.15
CA ASP A 154 6.72 -17.32 6.54
C ASP A 154 7.34 -15.93 6.78
N LEU A 155 7.16 -15.00 5.83
CA LEU A 155 7.85 -13.70 5.85
C LEU A 155 7.44 -12.81 7.03
N LEU A 156 6.28 -13.09 7.62
CA LEU A 156 5.70 -12.41 8.78
C LEU A 156 5.14 -13.46 9.74
N SER A 157 6.02 -14.20 10.41
CA SER A 157 5.74 -15.44 11.15
C SER A 157 4.57 -15.39 12.13
N ASP A 158 4.39 -14.26 12.78
CA ASP A 158 3.36 -14.10 13.79
C ASP A 158 2.11 -13.38 13.24
N VAL A 159 2.03 -13.01 11.97
CA VAL A 159 0.90 -12.22 11.45
C VAL A 159 -0.10 -13.10 10.70
N GLN A 160 -1.39 -12.94 11.00
CA GLN A 160 -2.43 -13.66 10.27
C GLN A 160 -2.62 -13.08 8.86
N ILE A 161 -2.21 -13.82 7.82
CA ILE A 161 -2.51 -13.48 6.42
C ILE A 161 -3.94 -13.93 6.07
N CYS A 162 -4.86 -12.98 5.93
CA CYS A 162 -6.24 -13.27 5.55
C CYS A 162 -6.34 -13.72 4.09
N GLU A 163 -7.48 -14.33 3.74
CA GLU A 163 -7.84 -14.52 2.34
C GLU A 163 -7.93 -13.18 1.61
N PRO A 164 -7.36 -13.07 0.39
CA PRO A 164 -7.48 -11.87 -0.43
C PRO A 164 -8.91 -11.39 -0.55
N TRP A 165 -9.10 -10.09 -0.37
CA TRP A 165 -10.42 -9.47 -0.38
C TRP A 165 -10.67 -8.75 -1.70
N GLU A 166 -11.54 -9.35 -2.50
CA GLU A 166 -12.08 -8.74 -3.71
C GLU A 166 -13.10 -7.65 -3.39
N VAL A 167 -12.92 -6.48 -4.01
CA VAL A 167 -13.89 -5.38 -3.97
C VAL A 167 -14.63 -5.30 -5.31
N LYS A 168 -15.92 -5.63 -5.28
CA LYS A 168 -16.78 -5.58 -6.47
C LYS A 168 -16.92 -4.16 -7.02
N GLY A 169 -16.81 -4.02 -8.33
CA GLY A 169 -16.88 -2.77 -9.06
C GLY A 169 -15.62 -1.92 -8.97
N LEU A 170 -14.52 -2.41 -8.39
CA LEU A 170 -13.28 -1.65 -8.24
C LEU A 170 -12.37 -1.75 -9.48
N ASP A 171 -12.78 -2.48 -10.51
CA ASP A 171 -12.12 -2.43 -11.82
C ASP A 171 -12.22 -1.03 -12.45
N PRO A 172 -11.10 -0.34 -12.76
CA PRO A 172 -11.11 1.00 -13.35
C PRO A 172 -11.69 1.05 -14.78
N SER A 173 -11.85 -0.08 -15.45
CA SER A 173 -12.46 -0.15 -16.80
C SER A 173 -13.96 0.16 -16.78
N ASP A 174 -14.63 0.02 -15.63
CA ASP A 174 -16.02 0.45 -15.41
C ASP A 174 -16.07 1.63 -14.44
N LEU A 175 -15.91 2.84 -14.97
CA LEU A 175 -15.91 4.08 -14.16
C LEU A 175 -17.18 4.26 -13.31
N TYR A 176 -18.33 3.77 -13.78
CA TYR A 176 -19.59 3.92 -13.06
C TYR A 176 -19.67 3.01 -11.85
N GLN A 177 -19.23 1.75 -12.00
CA GLN A 177 -19.13 0.84 -10.86
C GLN A 177 -18.00 1.24 -9.93
N PHE A 178 -16.89 1.75 -10.47
CA PHE A 178 -15.75 2.24 -9.70
C PHE A 178 -16.16 3.28 -8.68
N GLU A 179 -16.88 4.33 -9.09
CA GLU A 179 -17.36 5.37 -8.17
C GLU A 179 -18.27 4.80 -7.06
N LYS A 180 -19.13 3.83 -7.40
CA LYS A 180 -20.02 3.18 -6.42
C LYS A 180 -19.23 2.30 -5.45
N ALA A 181 -18.28 1.53 -5.96
CA ALA A 181 -17.43 0.66 -5.16
C ALA A 181 -16.65 1.49 -4.15
N LEU A 182 -16.04 2.59 -4.57
CA LEU A 182 -15.33 3.51 -3.67
C LEU A 182 -16.24 4.06 -2.55
N LYS A 183 -17.49 4.41 -2.85
CA LYS A 183 -18.47 4.89 -1.85
C LYS A 183 -18.86 3.83 -0.83
N HIS A 184 -18.96 2.58 -1.25
CA HIS A 184 -19.38 1.47 -0.39
C HIS A 184 -18.24 0.80 0.35
N LEU A 185 -17.05 0.76 -0.26
CA LEU A 185 -15.85 0.15 0.29
C LEU A 185 -15.57 0.63 1.73
N TRP A 186 -15.82 1.92 1.99
CA TRP A 186 -15.71 2.48 3.32
C TRP A 186 -16.60 1.77 4.35
N LYS A 187 -17.89 1.66 4.05
CA LYS A 187 -18.87 1.00 4.91
C LYS A 187 -18.54 -0.48 5.08
N ASP A 188 -18.09 -1.12 4.01
CA ASP A 188 -17.75 -2.54 4.01
C ASP A 188 -16.48 -2.80 4.86
N LEU A 189 -15.49 -1.91 4.80
CA LEU A 189 -14.30 -1.95 5.65
C LEU A 189 -14.66 -1.87 7.13
N ILE A 190 -15.48 -0.89 7.52
CA ILE A 190 -15.98 -0.76 8.89
C ILE A 190 -16.69 -2.05 9.33
N SER A 191 -17.62 -2.53 8.51
CA SER A 191 -18.45 -3.67 8.88
C SER A 191 -17.65 -4.98 8.95
N LYS A 192 -16.60 -5.12 8.14
CA LYS A 192 -15.80 -6.35 8.08
C LYS A 192 -14.84 -6.47 9.26
N PHE A 193 -14.41 -5.34 9.82
CA PHE A 193 -13.43 -5.29 10.92
C PHE A 193 -13.98 -4.60 12.18
N ASP A 194 -15.30 -4.72 12.41
CA ASP A 194 -15.94 -4.18 13.61
C ASP A 194 -15.28 -4.70 14.90
N GLY A 195 -15.15 -3.84 15.90
CA GLY A 195 -14.45 -4.15 17.16
C GLY A 195 -12.92 -4.04 17.12
N ILE A 196 -12.32 -3.73 15.96
CA ILE A 196 -10.89 -3.40 15.86
C ILE A 196 -10.68 -1.92 16.17
N ASN A 197 -9.72 -1.65 17.05
CA ASN A 197 -9.43 -0.30 17.53
C ASN A 197 -8.27 0.38 16.80
N GLU A 198 -7.57 -0.31 15.91
CA GLU A 198 -6.39 0.23 15.23
C GLU A 198 -6.23 -0.32 13.81
N TYR A 199 -6.06 0.59 12.85
CA TYR A 199 -5.87 0.26 11.44
C TYR A 199 -4.55 0.82 10.92
N ILE A 200 -3.85 -0.01 10.14
CA ILE A 200 -2.71 0.38 9.34
C ILE A 200 -3.14 0.29 7.87
N PHE A 201 -3.13 1.42 7.17
CA PHE A 201 -3.33 1.46 5.73
C PHE A 201 -1.99 1.53 5.02
N ASN A 202 -1.76 0.58 4.12
CA ASN A 202 -0.60 0.52 3.25
C ASN A 202 -1.03 0.75 1.79
N PRO A 203 -1.14 2.02 1.35
CA PRO A 203 -1.51 2.37 0.00
C PRO A 203 -0.33 2.41 -0.99
N THR A 204 0.83 1.85 -0.63
CA THR A 204 2.05 1.92 -1.45
C THR A 204 1.83 1.30 -2.83
N GLY A 205 1.26 0.09 -2.87
CA GLY A 205 0.85 -0.58 -4.12
C GLY A 205 -0.60 -0.27 -4.50
N GLY A 206 -0.97 -0.56 -5.74
CA GLY A 206 -2.38 -0.50 -6.17
C GLY A 206 -2.92 0.87 -6.60
N TYR A 207 -4.24 1.01 -6.47
CA TYR A 207 -4.97 2.14 -7.03
C TYR A 207 -4.79 3.40 -6.20
N LYS A 208 -4.13 4.42 -6.75
CA LYS A 208 -3.92 5.74 -6.10
C LYS A 208 -5.21 6.40 -5.59
N ALA A 209 -6.35 6.14 -6.25
CA ALA A 209 -7.65 6.64 -5.81
C ALA A 209 -8.07 6.08 -4.43
N LEU A 210 -7.69 4.83 -4.12
CA LEU A 210 -7.94 4.23 -2.81
C LEU A 210 -7.12 4.88 -1.71
N SER A 211 -5.91 5.35 -2.02
CA SER A 211 -5.05 6.05 -1.08
C SER A 211 -5.71 7.32 -0.53
N ILE A 212 -6.43 8.06 -1.39
CA ILE A 212 -7.20 9.26 -1.00
C ILE A 212 -8.36 8.87 -0.08
N LEU A 213 -9.09 7.81 -0.42
CA LEU A 213 -10.18 7.31 0.40
C LEU A 213 -9.69 6.79 1.75
N PHE A 214 -8.57 6.09 1.78
CA PHE A 214 -7.93 5.61 3.01
C PHE A 214 -7.44 6.77 3.88
N GLY A 215 -6.98 7.87 3.28
CA GLY A 215 -6.70 9.10 4.01
C GLY A 215 -7.96 9.72 4.64
N ALA A 216 -9.06 9.81 3.88
CA ALA A 216 -10.34 10.33 4.39
C ALA A 216 -10.94 9.42 5.47
N ALA A 217 -10.83 8.12 5.27
CA ALA A 217 -11.15 7.07 6.22
C ALA A 217 -10.37 7.22 7.54
N ALA A 218 -9.06 7.42 7.43
CA ALA A 218 -8.18 7.58 8.58
C ALA A 218 -8.63 8.74 9.47
N TYR A 219 -9.09 9.84 8.86
CA TYR A 219 -9.61 11.00 9.58
C TYR A 219 -10.88 10.72 10.41
N HIS A 220 -11.72 9.76 9.99
CA HIS A 220 -12.99 9.47 10.66
C HIS A 220 -12.87 8.49 11.84
N PHE A 221 -11.77 7.74 11.93
CA PHE A 221 -11.55 6.75 12.96
C PHE A 221 -10.61 7.26 14.05
N SER A 222 -10.73 6.68 15.24
CA SER A 222 -9.99 7.15 16.41
C SER A 222 -8.51 6.80 16.41
N LYS A 223 -8.07 5.79 15.64
CA LYS A 223 -6.67 5.40 15.51
C LYS A 223 -6.38 4.76 14.16
N VAL A 224 -5.93 5.57 13.21
CA VAL A 224 -5.49 5.07 11.89
C VAL A 224 -4.14 5.62 11.55
N ARG A 225 -3.32 4.73 10.97
CA ARG A 225 -1.99 5.03 10.51
C ARG A 225 -1.89 4.72 9.04
N VAL A 226 -1.35 5.66 8.27
CA VAL A 226 -1.09 5.47 6.85
C VAL A 226 0.41 5.35 6.67
N PHE A 227 0.85 4.20 6.19
CA PHE A 227 2.25 3.90 5.88
C PHE A 227 2.46 3.92 4.38
N TYR A 228 3.31 4.81 3.89
CA TYR A 228 3.58 4.97 2.47
C TYR A 228 5.08 4.92 2.19
N LEU A 229 5.52 3.93 1.42
CA LEU A 229 6.90 3.80 0.97
C LEU A 229 7.07 4.57 -0.35
N HIS A 230 7.96 5.55 -0.38
CA HIS A 230 8.15 6.35 -1.59
C HIS A 230 9.07 5.62 -2.57
N GLU A 231 8.62 5.44 -3.81
CA GLU A 231 9.35 4.72 -4.87
C GLU A 231 10.72 5.35 -5.21
N ASN A 232 10.87 6.67 -4.96
CA ASN A 232 12.05 7.46 -5.33
C ASN A 232 12.97 7.81 -4.15
N THR A 233 12.56 7.56 -2.91
CA THR A 233 13.48 7.71 -1.77
C THR A 233 14.28 6.43 -1.65
N SER A 234 15.45 6.49 -1.00
CA SER A 234 16.10 5.27 -0.55
C SER A 234 15.02 4.44 0.16
N TYR A 235 14.75 3.23 -0.32
CA TYR A 235 13.66 2.37 0.18
C TYR A 235 13.75 2.10 1.70
N SER A 236 14.80 2.60 2.35
CA SER A 236 14.95 2.81 3.79
C SER A 236 13.98 3.79 4.46
N GLU A 237 13.24 4.61 3.71
CA GLU A 237 12.35 5.63 4.29
C GLU A 237 10.87 5.37 3.99
N ILE A 238 10.14 4.94 5.01
CA ILE A 238 8.67 4.88 4.96
C ILE A 238 8.08 6.08 5.68
N SER A 239 7.08 6.73 5.07
CA SER A 239 6.31 7.78 5.73
C SER A 239 5.19 7.18 6.54
N GLU A 240 5.07 7.61 7.80
CA GLU A 240 3.97 7.27 8.69
C GLU A 240 3.14 8.54 8.97
N ILE A 241 1.85 8.48 8.67
CA ILE A 241 0.91 9.57 8.89
C ILE A 241 -0.13 9.10 9.91
N TRP A 242 -0.31 9.88 10.97
CA TRP A 242 -1.20 9.58 12.08
C TRP A 242 -2.48 10.38 11.99
N PHE A 243 -3.60 9.69 12.22
CA PHE A 243 -4.90 10.30 12.37
C PHE A 243 -5.48 9.86 13.72
N ASP A 244 -5.45 10.80 14.67
CA ASP A 244 -6.16 10.67 15.95
C ASP A 244 -7.54 11.32 15.79
N SER A 245 -8.62 10.71 16.31
CA SER A 245 -9.96 11.32 16.21
C SER A 245 -9.96 12.72 16.83
N ILE A 246 -10.29 13.72 16.03
CA ILE A 246 -10.53 15.09 16.49
C ILE A 246 -11.98 15.18 16.99
N GLY A 247 -12.28 14.60 18.15
CA GLY A 247 -13.61 14.67 18.77
C GLY A 247 -14.71 13.88 18.04
N GLU A 248 -15.96 14.03 18.48
CA GLU A 248 -17.08 13.19 18.03
C GLU A 248 -17.34 13.28 16.51
N PRO A 249 -17.48 12.15 15.79
CA PRO A 249 -17.77 12.09 14.35
C PRO A 249 -19.04 12.82 13.88
N SER A 250 -19.90 13.24 14.81
CA SER A 250 -21.28 13.70 14.57
C SER A 250 -21.38 15.09 13.93
N GLU A 251 -20.40 15.98 14.13
CA GLU A 251 -20.46 17.35 13.58
C GLU A 251 -20.13 17.42 12.08
N TRP A 252 -19.23 16.57 11.59
CA TRP A 252 -18.77 16.58 10.19
C TRP A 252 -19.67 15.81 9.22
N LEU A 253 -20.28 14.70 9.66
CA LEU A 253 -21.25 13.95 8.84
C LEU A 253 -22.45 14.80 8.42
N ASN A 254 -22.85 15.76 9.26
CA ASN A 254 -23.88 16.75 8.92
C ASN A 254 -23.40 17.77 7.89
N ALA A 255 -22.10 18.10 7.86
CA ALA A 255 -21.52 19.02 6.88
C ALA A 255 -21.35 18.37 5.49
N CYS A 256 -20.89 17.11 5.41
CA CYS A 256 -20.65 16.43 4.13
C CYS A 256 -21.93 15.94 3.43
N THR A 257 -23.03 15.75 4.17
CA THR A 257 -24.32 15.32 3.60
C THR A 257 -25.20 16.47 3.11
N HIS A 258 -24.86 17.73 3.41
CA HIS A 258 -25.71 18.88 3.11
C HIS A 258 -25.60 19.45 1.68
N ASP A 259 -24.62 19.07 0.87
CA ASP A 259 -24.35 19.79 -0.40
C ASP A 259 -24.59 19.04 -1.72
N ILE A 260 -25.10 17.80 -1.70
CA ILE A 260 -25.34 17.06 -2.97
C ILE A 260 -26.76 17.27 -3.53
N LYS A 261 -27.69 17.84 -2.75
CA LYS A 261 -29.10 18.01 -3.17
C LYS A 261 -29.53 19.44 -3.50
N ASN A 262 -28.62 20.43 -3.46
CA ASN A 262 -29.01 21.82 -3.70
C ASN A 262 -27.98 22.58 -4.55
N PRO A 263 -28.16 22.69 -5.89
CA PRO A 263 -27.22 23.36 -6.79
C PRO A 263 -27.26 24.91 -6.68
N LYS A 264 -27.66 25.47 -5.53
CA LYS A 264 -27.78 26.91 -5.30
C LYS A 264 -26.82 27.47 -4.25
N TYR A 265 -25.81 26.72 -3.83
CA TYR A 265 -24.78 27.28 -2.97
C TYR A 265 -23.81 28.15 -3.80
N LYS A 266 -24.02 29.46 -3.80
CA LYS A 266 -22.98 30.43 -4.14
C LYS A 266 -22.14 30.64 -2.89
N PRO A 267 -20.85 30.26 -2.86
CA PRO A 267 -20.02 30.53 -1.71
C PRO A 267 -19.93 32.05 -1.53
N SER A 268 -20.34 32.54 -0.36
CA SER A 268 -20.10 33.91 0.06
C SER A 268 -18.60 34.14 0.11
N ARG A 269 -18.10 35.00 -0.79
CA ARG A 269 -16.73 35.52 -0.72
C ARG A 269 -16.54 36.16 0.65
N GLY A 270 -15.70 35.60 1.51
CA GLY A 270 -15.23 36.35 2.68
C GLY A 270 -14.94 35.58 3.97
N SER A 271 -14.94 34.25 4.01
CA SER A 271 -14.45 33.53 5.19
C SER A 271 -13.05 33.00 4.91
N PRO A 272 -12.00 33.47 5.61
CA PRO A 272 -10.67 32.90 5.47
C PRO A 272 -10.69 31.46 6.03
N CYS A 273 -10.21 30.51 5.22
CA CYS A 273 -9.83 29.19 5.73
C CYS A 273 -8.73 29.37 6.80
N PRO A 274 -8.83 28.73 7.97
CA PRO A 274 -7.74 28.70 8.92
C PRO A 274 -6.79 27.58 8.51
N PHE A 275 -5.83 27.91 7.66
CA PHE A 275 -4.57 27.18 7.52
C PHE A 275 -3.43 28.19 7.68
#